data_AF-A0A8S4EB29-F1
#
_entry.id   AF-A0A8S4EB29-F1
#
_cell.length_a   1.000
_cell.length_b   1.000
_cell.length_c   1.000
_cell.angle_alpha   90.00
_cell.angle_beta   90.00
_cell.angle_gamma   90.00
#
_symmetry.space_group_name_H-M   'P 1'
#
loop_
_entity.id
_entity.type
_entity.pdbx_description
1 polymer ?
#
loop_
_entity_poly.entity_id
_entity_poly.type
_entity_poly.pdbx_seq_one_letter_code
_entity_poly.pdbx_strand_id
1 'polypeptide(L)' 'MHKFDQDFYGSNLRISILGYQRGEKNFDSLQALIDAIKKDIEDADRNLDQAEAQKIKSHDFFTQTRD' A
#
# COMPACT_ATOMS: atom_id res chain seq x y z
N MET A 1 -1.54 4.89 -7.74
CA MET A 1 -1.34 5.59 -6.44
C MET A 1 -2.39 6.68 -6.21
N HIS A 2 -3.03 6.69 -5.04
CA HIS A 2 -4.06 7.68 -4.69
C HIS A 2 -3.43 9.01 -4.26
N LYS A 3 -4.04 10.12 -4.66
CA LYS A 3 -3.74 11.47 -4.17
C LYS A 3 -4.93 11.94 -3.34
N PHE A 4 -4.65 12.44 -2.14
CA PHE A 4 -5.65 13.03 -1.25
C PHE A 4 -5.38 14.53 -1.17
N ASP A 5 -6.44 15.33 -1.17
CA ASP A 5 -6.34 16.80 -1.21
C ASP A 5 -5.95 17.43 0.14
N GLN A 6 -6.04 16.66 1.23
CA GLN A 6 -5.72 17.08 2.59
C GLN A 6 -5.23 15.91 3.45
N ASP A 7 -4.55 16.23 4.54
CA ASP A 7 -4.16 15.27 5.57
C ASP A 7 -5.40 14.68 6.28
N PHE A 8 -5.28 13.46 6.78
CA PHE A 8 -6.36 12.72 7.45
C PHE A 8 -6.04 12.35 8.90
N TYR A 9 -5.26 13.18 9.60
CA TYR A 9 -5.00 13.02 11.03
C TYR A 9 -6.30 12.87 11.84
N GLY A 10 -6.33 11.90 12.75
CA GLY A 10 -7.51 11.55 13.55
C GLY A 10 -8.52 10.64 12.84
N SER A 11 -8.36 10.36 11.55
CA SER A 11 -9.19 9.39 10.83
C SER A 11 -8.76 7.95 11.12
N ASN A 12 -9.70 7.02 11.00
CA ASN A 12 -9.41 5.59 11.08
C ASN A 12 -8.95 5.05 9.72
N LEU A 13 -7.74 4.49 9.67
CA LEU A 13 -7.22 3.79 8.50
C LEU A 13 -7.43 2.28 8.65
N ARG A 14 -8.15 1.66 7.72
CA ARG A 14 -8.30 0.20 7.62
C ARG A 14 -7.33 -0.33 6.55
N ILE A 15 -6.52 -1.33 6.89
CA ILE A 15 -5.52 -1.93 5.98
C ILE A 15 -5.60 -3.45 5.98
N SER A 16 -5.25 -4.07 4.85
CA SER A 16 -5.02 -5.51 4.71
C SER A 16 -3.67 -5.74 4.06
N ILE A 17 -2.81 -6.54 4.70
CA ILE A 17 -1.44 -6.81 4.24
C ILE A 17 -1.46 -8.13 3.46
N LEU A 18 -1.18 -8.06 2.16
CA LEU A 18 -1.35 -9.19 1.24
C LEU A 18 -0.04 -9.83 0.76
N GLY A 19 1.11 -9.27 1.13
CA GLY A 19 2.40 -9.78 0.70
C GLY A 19 3.55 -9.09 1.41
N TYR A 20 4.73 -9.69 1.25
CA TYR A 20 5.99 -9.16 1.70
C TYR A 20 6.85 -8.79 0.50
N GLN A 21 7.38 -7.57 0.49
CA GLN A 21 8.14 -7.05 -0.65
C GLN A 21 9.65 -7.23 -0.48
N ARG A 22 10.21 -6.63 0.58
CA ARG A 22 11.63 -6.71 0.92
C ARG A 22 11.86 -6.25 2.37
N GLY A 23 13.05 -6.53 2.90
CA GLY A 23 13.50 -5.94 4.15
C GLY A 23 13.86 -4.46 3.98
N GLU A 24 14.00 -3.77 5.11
CA GLU A 24 14.55 -2.42 5.15
C GLU A 24 15.99 -2.41 4.63
N LYS A 25 16.38 -1.31 3.97
CA LYS A 25 17.69 -1.15 3.36
C LYS A 25 18.24 0.22 3.68
N ASN A 26 19.56 0.29 3.85
CA ASN A 26 20.29 1.55 3.81
C ASN A 26 20.47 1.96 2.35
N PHE A 27 20.47 3.26 2.10
CA PHE A 27 20.66 3.83 0.76
C PHE A 27 21.81 4.82 0.78
N ASP A 28 22.67 4.75 -0.24
CA ASP A 28 23.85 5.60 -0.35
C ASP A 28 23.53 7.01 -0.85
N SER A 29 22.28 7.26 -1.28
CA SER A 29 21.80 8.58 -1.69
C SER A 29 20.28 8.73 -1.58
N LEU A 30 19.83 9.98 -1.53
CA LEU A 30 18.39 10.31 -1.59
C LEU A 30 17.76 9.81 -2.90
N GLN A 31 18.48 9.90 -4.02
CA GLN A 31 17.96 9.43 -5.30
C GLN A 31 17.75 7.91 -5.29
N ALA A 32 18.71 7.15 -4.75
CA ALA A 32 18.58 5.70 -4.62
C ALA A 32 17.39 5.30 -3.73
N LEU A 33 17.13 6.05 -2.66
CA LEU A 33 15.94 5.87 -1.83
C LEU A 33 14.64 6.13 -2.61
N ILE A 34 14.56 7.27 -3.33
CA ILE A 34 13.38 7.63 -4.13
C ILE A 34 13.10 6.57 -5.19
N ASP A 35 14.14 6.09 -5.88
CA ASP A 35 14.01 5.09 -6.94
C ASP A 35 13.56 3.74 -6.38
N ALA A 36 14.07 3.34 -5.22
CA ALA A 36 13.61 2.14 -4.52
C ALA A 36 12.14 2.24 -4.12
N ILE A 37 11.69 3.39 -3.57
CA ILE A 37 10.28 3.60 -3.22
C ILE A 37 9.38 3.54 -4.47
N LYS A 38 9.79 4.16 -5.59
CA LYS A 38 9.00 4.10 -6.84
C LYS A 38 8.91 2.68 -7.36
N LYS A 39 10.01 1.93 -7.33
CA LYS A 39 10.03 0.51 -7.69
C LYS A 39 9.10 -0.30 -6.79
N ASP A 40 9.12 -0.01 -5.48
CA ASP A 40 8.28 -0.69 -4.51
C ASP A 40 6.78 -0.47 -4.82
N ILE A 41 6.38 0.77 -5.18
CA ILE A 41 5.01 1.10 -5.62
C ILE A 41 4.63 0.32 -6.89
N GLU A 42 5.49 0.29 -7.91
CA GLU A 42 5.22 -0.42 -9.17
C GLU A 42 5.09 -1.94 -8.97
N ASP A 43 5.93 -2.52 -8.11
CA ASP A 43 5.86 -3.93 -7.75
C ASP A 43 4.57 -4.23 -6.97
N ALA A 44 4.18 -3.36 -6.04
CA ALA A 44 2.94 -3.50 -5.29
C ALA A 44 1.71 -3.42 -6.20
N ASP A 45 1.66 -2.45 -7.13
CA ASP A 45 0.57 -2.32 -8.11
C ASP A 45 0.43 -3.61 -8.95
N ARG A 46 1.55 -4.14 -9.48
CA ARG A 46 1.55 -5.41 -10.24
C ARG A 46 1.07 -6.60 -9.42
N ASN A 47 1.52 -6.70 -8.16
CA ASN A 47 1.11 -7.81 -7.28
C ASN A 47 -0.36 -7.70 -6.91
N LEU A 48 -0.87 -6.48 -6.69
CA LEU A 48 -2.27 -6.25 -6.35
C LEU A 48 -3.20 -6.50 -7.53
N ASP A 49 -2.72 -6.44 -8.78
CA ASP A 49 -3.50 -6.78 -9.99
C ASP A 49 -3.80 -8.29 -10.13
N GLN A 50 -3.19 -9.14 -9.32
CA GLN A 50 -3.48 -10.58 -9.29
C GLN A 50 -4.89 -10.87 -8.75
N ALA A 51 -5.53 -11.92 -9.27
CA ALA A 51 -6.92 -12.25 -8.97
C ALA A 51 -7.16 -12.47 -7.46
N GLU A 52 -6.22 -13.09 -6.76
CA GLU A 52 -6.26 -13.33 -5.32
C GLU A 52 -6.30 -12.03 -4.53
N ALA A 53 -5.47 -11.05 -4.90
CA ALA A 53 -5.41 -9.76 -4.24
C ALA A 53 -6.66 -8.91 -4.55
N GLN A 54 -7.18 -8.97 -5.77
CA GLN A 54 -8.37 -8.22 -6.18
C GLN A 54 -9.63 -8.64 -5.37
N LYS A 55 -9.75 -9.91 -4.98
CA LYS A 55 -10.86 -10.39 -4.12
C LYS A 55 -10.94 -9.68 -2.78
N ILE A 56 -9.81 -9.17 -2.27
CA ILE A 56 -9.74 -8.53 -0.96
C ILE A 56 -10.32 -7.11 -0.99
N LYS A 57 -10.36 -6.44 -2.16
CA LYS A 57 -10.90 -5.07 -2.28
C LYS A 57 -12.35 -4.95 -1.81
N SER A 58 -13.14 -6.00 -2.00
CA SER A 58 -14.55 -6.07 -1.59
C SER A 58 -14.77 -6.89 -0.31
N HIS A 59 -13.72 -7.17 0.47
CA HIS A 59 -13.82 -7.95 1.69
C HIS A 59 -14.60 -7.19 2.78
N ASP A 60 -15.44 -7.91 3.53
CA ASP A 60 -16.35 -7.35 4.53
C ASP A 60 -15.68 -6.48 5.61
N PHE A 61 -14.39 -6.74 5.88
CA PHE A 61 -13.56 -5.89 6.75
C PHE A 61 -13.61 -4.39 6.38
N PHE A 62 -13.76 -4.07 5.08
CA PHE A 62 -13.81 -2.69 4.59
C PHE A 62 -15.24 -2.13 4.49
N THR A 63 -16.27 -2.97 4.50
CA THR A 63 -17.68 -2.55 4.31
C THR A 63 -18.50 -2.57 5.59
N GLN A 64 -18.11 -3.37 6.59
CA GLN A 64 -18.80 -3.40 7.87
C GLN A 64 -18.49 -2.12 8.67
N THR A 65 -19.54 -1.38 9.03
CA THR A 65 -19.46 -0.36 10.09
C THR A 65 -19.40 -1.12 11.41
N ARG A 66 -18.34 -0.92 12.20
CA ARG A 66 -18.35 -1.36 13.59
C ARG A 66 -19.03 -0.24 14.39
N ASP A 67 -20.14 -0.57 15.03
CA ASP A 67 -20.83 0.28 16.02
C ASP A 67 -19.94 0.56 17.23
#